data_AF-A0A6V7LL81-F1
#
_entry.id   AF-A0A6V7LL81-F1
#
_cell.length_a   1.000
_cell.length_b   1.000
_cell.length_c   1.000
_cell.angle_alpha   90.00
_cell.angle_beta   90.00
_cell.angle_gamma   90.00
#
_symmetry.space_group_name_H-M   'P 1'
#
loop_
_entity.id
_entity.type
_entity.pdbx_description
1 polymer ?
#
loop_
_entity_poly.entity_id
_entity_poly.type
_entity_poly.pdbx_seq_one_letter_code
_entity_poly.pdbx_strand_id
1 'polypeptide(L)' 'PSGGNGFMATLSNISNTFRGSPYISQIDDIPADAFCNGDRKPKKCTPGKPCVCSHVIDIPLNAVVELVMIDT' A
#
# COMPACT_ATOMS: atom_id res chain seq x y z
N PRO A 1 -24.65 -0.13 -6.66
CA PRO A 1 -24.33 1.29 -6.37
C PRO A 1 -23.88 1.99 -7.65
N SER A 2 -24.54 3.11 -7.91
CA SER A 2 -24.47 4.02 -9.05
C SER A 2 -23.08 4.59 -9.32
N GLY A 3 -22.79 4.85 -10.60
CA GLY A 3 -21.57 5.49 -11.07
C GLY A 3 -21.33 6.88 -10.47
N GLY A 4 -20.24 7.01 -9.73
CA GLY A 4 -19.60 8.28 -9.38
C GLY A 4 -18.17 8.29 -9.90
N ASN A 5 -17.68 9.46 -10.34
CA ASN A 5 -16.26 9.64 -10.64
C ASN A 5 -15.49 9.58 -9.31
N GLY A 6 -14.93 8.40 -9.00
CA GLY A 6 -14.12 8.21 -7.81
C GLY A 6 -12.77 8.92 -7.98
N PHE A 7 -12.48 9.88 -7.11
CA PHE A 7 -11.11 10.37 -6.92
C PHE A 7 -10.36 9.41 -6.02
N MET A 8 -9.08 9.18 -6.30
CA MET A 8 -8.23 8.30 -5.52
C MET A 8 -6.91 8.99 -5.18
N ALA A 9 -6.64 9.13 -3.89
CA ALA A 9 -5.35 9.59 -3.41
C ALA A 9 -4.34 8.44 -3.45
N THR A 10 -3.11 8.75 -3.84
CA THR A 10 -2.05 7.74 -3.96
C THR A 10 -0.71 8.27 -3.44
N LEU A 11 0.09 7.36 -2.90
CA LEU A 11 1.52 7.56 -2.63
C LEU A 11 2.27 6.45 -3.38
N SER A 12 3.30 6.80 -4.15
CA SER A 12 4.06 5.83 -4.98
C SER A 12 3.17 4.99 -5.92
N ASN A 13 2.12 5.61 -6.47
CA ASN A 13 1.12 4.95 -7.31
C ASN A 13 0.43 3.76 -6.60
N ILE A 14 0.18 3.92 -5.30
CA ILE A 14 -0.55 3.00 -4.41
C ILE A 14 -1.59 3.79 -3.63
N SER A 15 -2.84 3.30 -3.61
CA SER A 15 -3.88 3.77 -2.71
C SER A 15 -4.00 2.79 -1.55
N ASN A 16 -3.81 3.30 -0.33
CA ASN A 16 -3.79 2.45 0.87
C ASN A 16 -5.20 1.96 1.22
N THR A 17 -5.32 0.67 1.54
CA THR A 17 -6.53 0.09 2.13
C THR A 17 -6.18 -0.72 3.38
N PHE A 18 -7.01 -0.58 4.41
CA PHE A 18 -6.87 -1.34 5.65
C PHE A 18 -7.43 -2.76 5.49
N ARG A 19 -6.77 -3.75 6.10
CA ARG A 19 -7.33 -5.11 6.20
C ARG A 19 -8.16 -5.27 7.47
N GLY A 20 -8.91 -6.36 7.53
CA GLY A 20 -9.82 -6.64 8.66
C GLY A 20 -9.11 -6.87 9.99
N SER A 21 -7.85 -7.32 9.96
CA SER A 21 -7.05 -7.58 11.15
C SER A 21 -6.08 -6.42 11.45
N PRO A 22 -5.82 -6.07 12.73
CA PRO A 22 -4.83 -5.07 13.11
C PRO A 22 -3.40 -5.53 12.83
N TYR A 23 -2.59 -4.64 12.24
CA TYR A 23 -1.26 -4.99 11.75
C TYR A 23 -0.23 -5.24 12.86
N ILE A 24 -0.42 -4.73 14.06
CA ILE A 24 0.56 -4.89 15.15
C ILE A 24 0.38 -6.23 15.87
N SER A 25 -0.87 -6.63 16.12
CA SER A 25 -1.18 -7.80 16.97
C SER A 25 -1.55 -9.05 16.19
N GLN A 26 -1.94 -8.93 14.92
CA GLN A 26 -2.58 -9.98 14.12
C GLN A 26 -2.10 -9.93 12.65
N ILE A 27 -0.81 -9.62 12.43
CA ILE A 27 -0.27 -9.50 11.07
C ILE A 27 -0.32 -10.83 10.30
N ASP A 28 -0.19 -11.95 11.01
CA ASP A 28 -0.18 -13.29 10.44
C ASP A 28 -1.56 -13.73 9.92
N ASP A 29 -2.64 -13.07 10.35
CA ASP A 29 -4.00 -13.32 9.85
C ASP A 29 -4.24 -12.67 8.47
N ILE A 30 -3.28 -11.87 7.98
CA ILE A 30 -3.38 -11.13 6.73
C ILE A 30 -2.55 -11.82 5.65
N PRO A 31 -3.15 -12.18 4.50
CA PRO A 31 -2.41 -12.77 3.38
C PRO A 31 -1.23 -11.89 2.93
N ALA A 32 -0.05 -12.48 2.69
CA ALA A 32 1.14 -11.72 2.30
C ALA A 32 0.95 -10.92 0.99
N ASP A 33 0.11 -11.38 0.07
CA ASP A 33 -0.23 -10.69 -1.19
C ASP A 33 -1.17 -9.48 -0.99
N ALA A 34 -1.62 -9.26 0.24
CA ALA A 34 -2.42 -8.12 0.64
C ALA A 34 -1.58 -6.86 0.88
N PHE A 35 -0.28 -7.05 1.18
CA PHE A 35 0.71 -6.00 1.41
C PHE A 35 1.45 -5.63 0.13
N CYS A 36 1.84 -4.37 0.03
CA CYS A 36 2.59 -3.84 -1.11
C CYS A 36 3.44 -2.64 -0.71
N ASN A 37 4.44 -2.33 -1.53
CA ASN A 37 5.19 -1.07 -1.47
C ASN A 37 5.61 -0.64 -2.88
N GLY A 38 6.39 0.45 -2.97
CA GLY A 38 6.86 0.99 -4.24
C GLY A 38 7.55 -0.05 -5.14
N ASP A 39 8.31 -0.96 -4.54
CA ASP A 39 9.16 -1.93 -5.26
C ASP A 39 8.49 -3.32 -5.40
N ARG A 40 7.61 -3.67 -4.46
CA ARG A 40 6.93 -4.96 -4.36
C ARG A 40 5.44 -4.77 -4.54
N LYS A 41 4.98 -4.81 -5.79
CA LYS A 41 3.55 -4.81 -6.15
C LYS A 41 3.06 -6.23 -6.47
N PRO A 42 1.92 -6.67 -5.91
CA PRO A 42 1.30 -7.96 -6.24
C PRO A 42 0.97 -8.11 -7.73
N LYS A 43 0.96 -9.36 -8.24
CA LYS A 43 0.62 -9.67 -9.65
C LYS A 43 -0.78 -9.19 -10.10
N LYS A 44 -1.69 -9.00 -9.16
CA LYS A 44 -3.04 -8.46 -9.40
C LYS A 44 -3.06 -6.95 -9.74
N CYS A 45 -1.96 -6.23 -9.47
CA CYS A 45 -1.85 -4.82 -9.82
C CYS A 45 -1.60 -4.67 -11.33
N THR A 46 -2.39 -3.83 -12.01
CA THR A 46 -2.19 -3.52 -13.44
C THR A 46 -1.04 -2.50 -13.61
N PRO A 47 -0.03 -2.76 -14.45
CA PRO A 47 1.01 -1.78 -14.76
C PRO A 47 0.42 -0.45 -15.27
N GLY A 48 0.98 0.67 -14.82
CA GLY A 48 0.52 2.00 -15.20
C GLY A 48 -0.80 2.47 -14.55
N LYS A 49 -1.43 1.65 -13.70
CA LYS A 49 -2.58 2.06 -12.86
C LYS A 49 -2.21 2.04 -11.39
N PRO A 50 -2.84 2.87 -10.54
CA PRO A 50 -2.59 2.78 -9.12
C PRO A 50 -3.12 1.47 -8.54
N CYS A 51 -2.34 0.87 -7.66
CA CYS A 51 -2.75 -0.37 -6.99
C CYS A 51 -3.48 -0.07 -5.68
N VAL A 52 -4.50 -0.85 -5.35
CA VAL A 52 -5.22 -0.77 -4.09
C VAL A 52 -4.80 -1.94 -3.20
N CYS A 53 -4.00 -1.64 -2.19
CA CYS A 53 -3.40 -2.63 -1.29
C CYS A 53 -2.97 -1.96 0.02
N SER A 54 -2.56 -2.77 1.00
CA SER A 54 -2.07 -2.25 2.26
C SER A 54 -0.62 -1.82 2.09
N HIS A 55 -0.39 -0.51 2.08
CA HIS A 55 0.94 0.06 1.82
C HIS A 55 1.81 -0.06 3.06
N VAL A 56 2.79 -0.97 3.04
CA VAL A 56 3.67 -1.27 4.18
C VAL A 56 5.12 -1.18 3.73
N ILE A 57 5.90 -0.32 4.41
CA ILE A 57 7.33 -0.16 4.21
C ILE A 57 8.07 -0.92 5.30
N ASP A 58 8.84 -1.94 4.90
CA ASP A 58 9.67 -2.74 5.80
C ASP A 58 10.98 -1.98 6.08
N ILE A 59 11.21 -1.59 7.34
CA ILE A 59 12.39 -0.82 7.76
C ILE A 59 13.23 -1.68 8.72
N PRO A 60 14.53 -1.88 8.47
CA PRO A 60 15.40 -2.60 9.39
C PRO A 60 15.47 -1.94 10.76
N LEU A 61 15.60 -2.75 11.82
CA LEU A 61 15.78 -2.24 13.17
C LEU A 61 17.03 -1.33 13.24
N ASN A 62 16.89 -0.17 13.87
CA ASN A 62 17.92 0.87 14.01
C ASN A 62 18.36 1.56 12.71
N ALA A 63 17.63 1.40 11.60
CA ALA A 63 17.92 2.17 10.39
C ALA A 63 17.67 3.68 10.60
N VAL A 64 18.55 4.51 10.03
CA VAL A 64 18.29 5.95 9.84
C VAL A 64 17.51 6.11 8.54
N VAL A 65 16.39 6.84 8.59
CA VAL A 65 15.46 6.96 7.47
C VAL A 65 15.27 8.44 7.09
N GLU A 66 15.31 8.72 5.79
CA GLU A 66 14.94 10.00 5.20
C GLU A 66 13.62 9.83 4.41
N LEU A 67 12.68 10.74 4.62
CA LEU A 67 11.42 10.78 3.89
C LEU A 67 11.43 11.96 2.91
N VAL A 68 11.36 11.67 1.62
CA VAL A 68 11.23 12.69 0.57
C VAL A 68 9.80 12.64 0.03
N MET A 69 9.05 13.73 0.21
CA MET A 69 7.69 13.88 -0.33
C MET A 69 7.75 14.75 -1.57
N ILE A 70 7.20 14.24 -2.68
CA ILE A 70 7.12 14.92 -3.96
C ILE A 70 5.65 14.98 -4.37
N ASP A 71 5.18 16.17 -4.71
CA ASP A 71 3.88 16.39 -5.34
C ASP A 71 4.09 16.42 -6.86
N THR A 72 3.26 15.69 -7.60
CA THR A 72 3.40 15.50 -9.07
C THR A 72 2.10 15.73 -9.79
#